data_AF-K5WHY5-F1
#
_entry.id   AF-K5WHY5-F1
#
_cell.length_a   1.000
_cell.length_b   1.000
_cell.length_c   1.000
_cell.angle_alpha   90.00
_cell.angle_beta   90.00
_cell.angle_gamma   90.00
#
_symmetry.space_group_name_H-M   'P 1'
#
loop_
_entity.id
_entity.type
_entity.pdbx_description
1 polymer ?
#
loop_
_entity_poly.entity_id
_entity_poly.type
_entity_poly.pdbx_seq_one_letter_code
_entity_poly.pdbx_strand_id
1 'polypeptide(L)'
;MFAALETLDMEWIMYNQALVPLLHSTSSIQFHSLFVLLEPCIEDEDIEAVHQAVDAPAKLSSLRSLTLIGDSAIGPTFPPEPFLKLHSLEELYLNIPGFFLTSQDVESTLHSWSLDALECFATHLPMLEQLTTENDTSTVPTLGVPLARSLIPISLIVASSPLREEHWWHAATYISHVYPNASCTLSYSDVDSKGKDEDERLNSNQLCWRYVNRAIAAARTNQGVESG
;
A
#
# COMPACT_ATOMS: atom_id res chain seq x y z
N MET A 1 -27.58 5.33 20.85
CA MET A 1 -26.24 4.77 21.12
C MET A 1 -26.05 3.66 20.10
N PHE A 2 -25.49 3.99 18.95
CA PHE A 2 -25.20 2.98 17.92
C PHE A 2 -24.01 2.17 18.41
N ALA A 3 -24.14 0.85 18.39
CA ALA A 3 -23.03 -0.04 18.69
C ALA A 3 -21.94 0.22 17.64
N ALA A 4 -20.73 0.56 18.09
CA ALA A 4 -19.57 0.49 17.21
C ALA A 4 -19.40 -0.99 16.85
N LEU A 5 -19.50 -1.32 15.56
CA LEU A 5 -19.03 -2.61 15.08
C LEU A 5 -17.52 -2.46 14.92
N GLU A 6 -16.74 -3.23 15.66
CA GLU A 6 -15.29 -3.09 15.64
C GLU A 6 -14.72 -3.46 14.26
N THR A 7 -15.24 -4.55 13.69
CA THR A 7 -14.76 -5.13 12.44
C THR A 7 -15.92 -5.51 11.52
N LEU A 8 -15.79 -5.19 10.23
CA LEU A 8 -16.62 -5.73 9.15
C LEU A 8 -15.74 -6.56 8.22
N ASP A 9 -16.08 -7.84 8.11
CA ASP A 9 -15.39 -8.81 7.26
C ASP A 9 -16.34 -9.29 6.15
N MET A 10 -15.83 -9.26 4.93
CA MET A 10 -16.58 -9.46 3.71
C MET A 10 -15.75 -10.26 2.71
N GLU A 11 -16.09 -11.54 2.59
CA GLU A 11 -15.42 -12.46 1.67
C GLU A 11 -16.25 -12.69 0.39
N TRP A 12 -15.57 -12.73 -0.76
CA TRP A 12 -16.14 -13.04 -2.08
C TRP A 12 -17.35 -12.18 -2.43
N ILE A 13 -17.21 -10.87 -2.29
CA ILE A 13 -18.29 -9.93 -2.57
C ILE A 13 -18.19 -9.38 -3.99
N MET A 14 -19.32 -9.44 -4.71
CA MET A 14 -19.51 -8.71 -5.96
C MET A 14 -19.56 -7.19 -5.73
N TYR A 15 -18.70 -6.45 -6.46
CA TYR A 15 -18.52 -5.00 -6.38
C TYR A 15 -19.84 -4.20 -6.38
N ASN A 16 -20.66 -4.40 -7.42
CA ASN A 16 -21.83 -3.57 -7.70
C ASN A 16 -23.08 -3.92 -6.91
N GLN A 17 -23.23 -5.19 -6.52
CA GLN A 17 -24.52 -5.70 -6.03
C GLN A 17 -24.62 -5.68 -4.50
N ALA A 18 -23.48 -5.76 -3.80
CA ALA A 18 -23.48 -5.95 -2.36
C ALA A 18 -22.60 -4.94 -1.61
N LEU A 19 -21.36 -4.68 -2.06
CA LEU A 19 -20.41 -3.85 -1.31
C LEU A 19 -20.85 -2.39 -1.19
N VAL A 20 -21.09 -1.71 -2.32
CA VAL A 20 -21.44 -0.28 -2.33
C VAL A 20 -22.75 -0.01 -1.58
N PRO A 21 -23.86 -0.74 -1.83
CA PRO A 21 -25.10 -0.52 -1.08
C PRO A 21 -24.94 -0.77 0.42
N LEU A 22 -24.17 -1.81 0.80
CA LEU A 22 -23.94 -2.13 2.20
C LEU A 22 -23.18 -0.99 2.89
N LEU A 23 -22.02 -0.58 2.37
CA LEU A 23 -21.21 0.50 2.95
C LEU A 23 -21.97 1.84 2.98
N HIS A 24 -22.82 2.11 1.99
CA HIS A 24 -23.73 3.25 2.03
C HIS A 24 -24.75 3.15 3.17
N SER A 25 -25.40 1.99 3.33
CA SER A 25 -26.41 1.76 4.37
C SER A 25 -25.81 1.75 5.78
N THR A 26 -24.54 1.39 5.91
CA THR A 26 -23.83 1.30 7.19
C THR A 26 -22.95 2.52 7.47
N SER A 27 -22.97 3.56 6.63
CA SER A 27 -22.16 4.78 6.79
C SER A 27 -22.36 5.54 8.12
N SER A 28 -23.48 5.29 8.81
CA SER A 28 -23.76 5.84 10.15
C SER A 28 -23.19 5.00 11.30
N ILE A 29 -22.68 3.80 11.01
CA ILE A 29 -22.04 2.90 11.95
C ILE A 29 -20.54 3.20 11.95
N GLN A 30 -19.96 3.32 13.13
CA GLN A 30 -18.51 3.45 13.27
C GLN A 30 -17.88 2.07 13.16
N PHE A 31 -17.09 1.87 12.09
CA PHE A 31 -16.20 0.73 11.92
C PHE A 31 -14.76 1.18 12.14
N HIS A 32 -13.97 0.34 12.79
CA HIS A 32 -12.52 0.54 12.93
C HIS A 32 -11.74 -0.30 11.93
N SER A 33 -12.25 -1.47 11.57
CA SER A 33 -11.59 -2.40 10.65
C SER A 33 -12.53 -2.85 9.54
N LEU A 34 -12.04 -2.82 8.30
CA LEU A 34 -12.76 -3.27 7.11
C LEU A 34 -11.86 -4.22 6.32
N PHE A 35 -12.32 -5.46 6.16
CA PHE A 35 -11.71 -6.45 5.28
C PHE A 35 -12.66 -6.74 4.12
N VAL A 36 -12.14 -6.67 2.89
CA VAL A 36 -12.89 -6.98 1.68
C VAL A 36 -12.05 -7.85 0.76
N LEU A 37 -12.54 -9.06 0.50
CA LEU A 37 -12.08 -9.92 -0.59
C LEU A 37 -13.09 -9.83 -1.74
N LEU A 38 -12.61 -9.31 -2.85
CA LEU A 38 -13.39 -9.02 -4.04
C LEU A 38 -13.35 -10.21 -5.00
N GLU A 39 -14.48 -10.51 -5.64
CA GLU A 39 -14.51 -11.51 -6.70
C GLU A 39 -13.72 -11.04 -7.94
N PRO A 40 -13.18 -11.96 -8.77
CA PRO A 40 -12.56 -11.63 -10.05
C PRO A 40 -13.54 -10.87 -10.96
N CYS A 41 -13.14 -9.71 -11.48
CA CYS A 41 -13.86 -9.04 -12.58
C CYS A 41 -13.65 -9.83 -13.87
N ILE A 42 -14.74 -10.13 -14.59
CA ILE A 42 -14.68 -10.91 -15.83
C ILE A 42 -14.85 -9.97 -17.05
N GLU A 43 -15.43 -8.78 -16.87
CA GLU A 43 -15.83 -7.90 -17.98
C GLU A 43 -15.46 -6.41 -17.76
N ASP A 44 -15.27 -5.64 -18.84
CA ASP A 44 -14.92 -4.21 -18.80
C ASP A 44 -16.01 -3.35 -18.12
N GLU A 45 -17.25 -3.80 -18.09
CA GLU A 45 -18.38 -3.15 -17.40
C GLU A 45 -18.20 -3.15 -15.86
N ASP A 46 -17.27 -3.95 -15.33
CA ASP A 46 -16.98 -4.02 -13.90
C ASP A 46 -15.99 -2.95 -13.42
N ILE A 47 -15.35 -2.18 -14.32
CA ILE A 47 -14.36 -1.17 -13.91
C ILE A 47 -15.01 -0.06 -13.06
N GLU A 48 -16.16 0.48 -13.50
CA GLU A 48 -16.90 1.50 -12.73
C GLU A 48 -17.35 0.96 -11.37
N ALA A 49 -17.70 -0.33 -11.32
CA ALA A 49 -18.02 -1.03 -10.08
C ALA A 49 -16.89 -0.99 -9.08
N VAL A 50 -15.68 -1.28 -9.55
CA VAL A 50 -14.48 -1.30 -8.74
C VAL A 50 -14.16 0.12 -8.26
N HIS A 51 -14.34 1.14 -9.10
CA HIS A 51 -14.20 2.55 -8.67
C HIS A 51 -15.14 2.88 -7.50
N GLN A 52 -16.43 2.56 -7.63
CA GLN A 52 -17.39 2.83 -6.57
C GLN A 52 -17.10 2.03 -5.29
N ALA A 53 -16.64 0.78 -5.44
CA ALA A 53 -16.21 -0.07 -4.33
C ALA A 53 -15.00 0.49 -3.59
N VAL A 54 -14.02 1.04 -4.32
CA VAL A 54 -12.82 1.69 -3.78
C VAL A 54 -13.16 3.03 -3.12
N ASP A 55 -14.14 3.76 -3.65
CA ASP A 55 -14.63 5.02 -3.10
C ASP A 55 -15.50 4.86 -1.85
N ALA A 56 -16.20 3.74 -1.72
CA ALA A 56 -17.15 3.54 -0.64
C ALA A 56 -16.51 3.60 0.78
N PRO A 57 -15.33 3.01 1.03
CA PRO A 57 -14.62 3.14 2.29
C PRO A 57 -14.33 4.58 2.70
N ALA A 58 -14.14 5.53 1.76
CA ALA A 58 -13.78 6.93 2.05
C ALA A 58 -14.79 7.68 2.94
N LYS A 59 -16.01 7.14 3.11
CA LYS A 59 -17.04 7.69 3.99
C LYS A 59 -16.91 7.23 5.44
N LEU A 60 -16.06 6.24 5.71
CA LEU A 60 -15.84 5.63 7.02
C LEU A 60 -14.69 6.36 7.74
N SER A 61 -14.94 7.58 8.22
CA SER A 61 -13.89 8.43 8.81
C SER A 61 -13.24 7.89 10.09
N SER A 62 -13.88 6.92 10.76
CA SER A 62 -13.34 6.22 11.93
C SER A 62 -12.46 5.01 11.59
N LEU A 63 -12.33 4.68 10.31
CA LEU A 63 -11.62 3.49 9.88
C LEU A 63 -10.13 3.63 10.18
N ARG A 64 -9.59 2.63 10.85
CA ARG A 64 -8.18 2.49 11.24
C ARG A 64 -7.47 1.43 10.43
N SER A 65 -8.15 0.34 10.08
CA SER A 65 -7.58 -0.74 9.27
C SER A 65 -8.43 -0.99 8.04
N LEU A 66 -7.80 -1.01 6.87
CA LEU A 66 -8.43 -1.30 5.59
C LEU A 66 -7.63 -2.37 4.85
N THR A 67 -8.28 -3.48 4.55
CA THR A 67 -7.75 -4.54 3.70
C THR A 67 -8.64 -4.71 2.49
N LEU A 68 -8.08 -4.49 1.31
CA LEU A 68 -8.72 -4.75 0.03
C LEU A 68 -7.90 -5.76 -0.76
N ILE A 69 -8.52 -6.88 -1.12
CA ILE A 69 -7.92 -7.95 -1.89
C ILE A 69 -8.81 -8.21 -3.11
N GLY A 70 -8.23 -8.29 -4.30
CA GLY A 70 -8.93 -8.67 -5.52
C GLY A 70 -8.13 -9.69 -6.32
N ASP A 71 -8.79 -10.35 -7.27
CA ASP A 71 -8.17 -11.34 -8.16
C ASP A 71 -8.54 -11.05 -9.63
N SER A 72 -8.37 -9.79 -10.05
CA SER A 72 -8.66 -9.36 -11.43
C SER A 72 -7.40 -9.44 -12.29
N ALA A 73 -7.48 -10.12 -13.44
CA ALA A 73 -6.38 -10.15 -14.42
C ALA A 73 -6.18 -8.81 -15.15
N ILE A 74 -7.16 -7.90 -15.07
CA ILE A 74 -7.13 -6.58 -15.68
C ILE A 74 -7.20 -5.57 -14.54
N GLY A 75 -6.08 -4.88 -14.35
CA GLY A 75 -5.92 -3.85 -13.33
C GLY A 75 -6.53 -2.52 -13.75
N PRO A 76 -7.58 -2.03 -13.09
CA PRO A 76 -8.01 -0.67 -13.30
C PRO A 76 -7.04 0.29 -12.58
N THR A 77 -6.71 1.40 -13.23
CA THR A 77 -5.93 2.48 -12.63
C THR A 77 -6.83 3.29 -11.71
N PHE A 78 -6.45 3.45 -10.44
CA PHE A 78 -7.22 4.19 -9.45
C PHE A 78 -6.46 5.41 -8.94
N PRO A 79 -7.09 6.58 -8.88
CA PRO A 79 -6.56 7.67 -8.06
C PRO A 79 -6.42 7.21 -6.59
N PRO A 80 -5.32 7.52 -5.87
CA PRO A 80 -5.21 7.25 -4.42
C PRO A 80 -6.20 8.04 -3.56
N GLU A 81 -6.77 9.11 -4.11
CA GLU A 81 -7.68 10.08 -3.49
C GLU A 81 -8.77 9.49 -2.58
N PRO A 82 -9.39 8.33 -2.86
CA PRO A 82 -10.40 7.75 -1.98
C PRO A 82 -9.82 7.37 -0.62
N PHE A 83 -8.63 6.77 -0.61
CA PHE A 83 -7.94 6.35 0.60
C PHE A 83 -7.40 7.54 1.37
N LEU A 84 -6.90 8.57 0.67
CA LEU A 84 -6.31 9.77 1.27
C LEU A 84 -7.30 10.58 2.16
N LYS A 85 -8.60 10.30 2.08
CA LYS A 85 -9.64 10.88 2.96
C LYS A 85 -9.76 10.18 4.31
N LEU A 86 -9.12 9.01 4.48
CA LEU A 86 -9.16 8.20 5.69
C LEU A 86 -8.08 8.64 6.67
N HIS A 87 -8.19 9.85 7.23
CA HIS A 87 -7.14 10.43 8.07
C HIS A 87 -6.84 9.65 9.37
N SER A 88 -7.77 8.79 9.81
CA SER A 88 -7.63 7.92 10.97
C SER A 88 -6.98 6.57 10.64
N LEU A 89 -6.63 6.33 9.38
CA LEU A 89 -6.11 5.04 8.92
C LEU A 89 -4.70 4.80 9.46
N GLU A 90 -4.55 3.70 10.20
CA GLU A 90 -3.34 3.19 10.81
C GLU A 90 -2.73 2.05 9.97
N GLU A 91 -3.58 1.24 9.34
CA GLU A 91 -3.18 0.08 8.55
C GLU A 91 -3.87 0.09 7.17
N LEU A 92 -3.06 -0.07 6.11
CA LEU A 92 -3.55 -0.20 4.74
C LEU A 92 -2.92 -1.42 4.07
N TYR A 93 -3.76 -2.38 3.67
CA TYR A 93 -3.37 -3.53 2.87
C TYR A 93 -4.09 -3.47 1.53
N LEU A 94 -3.33 -3.34 0.45
CA LEU A 94 -3.85 -3.32 -0.92
C LEU A 94 -3.18 -4.45 -1.70
N ASN A 95 -3.96 -5.48 -2.04
CA ASN A 95 -3.57 -6.55 -2.94
C ASN A 95 -4.65 -6.77 -4.01
N ILE A 96 -4.75 -5.82 -4.93
CA ILE A 96 -5.62 -5.94 -6.09
C ILE A 96 -4.68 -5.96 -7.30
N PRO A 97 -4.55 -7.09 -8.02
CA PRO A 97 -3.66 -7.19 -9.16
C PRO A 97 -3.97 -6.10 -10.19
N GLY A 98 -2.91 -5.37 -10.57
CA GLY A 98 -3.01 -4.22 -11.47
C GLY A 98 -3.75 -2.99 -10.88
N PHE A 99 -3.81 -2.89 -9.56
CA PHE A 99 -4.17 -1.64 -8.90
C PHE A 99 -3.01 -0.63 -9.03
N PHE A 100 -3.27 0.45 -9.75
CA PHE A 100 -2.28 1.47 -10.08
C PHE A 100 -2.67 2.81 -9.46
N LEU A 101 -1.84 3.37 -8.57
CA LEU A 101 -2.02 4.74 -8.08
C LEU A 101 -1.32 5.71 -9.03
N THR A 102 -2.08 6.51 -9.77
CA THR A 102 -1.51 7.56 -10.62
C THR A 102 -1.68 8.92 -9.98
N SER A 103 -0.61 9.71 -9.89
CA SER A 103 -0.76 11.16 -9.76
C SER A 103 -1.34 11.71 -11.07
N GLN A 104 -2.20 12.73 -10.98
CA GLN A 104 -3.03 13.25 -12.08
C GLN A 104 -2.29 13.73 -13.34
N ASP A 105 -0.95 13.66 -13.41
CA ASP A 105 -0.14 14.30 -14.46
C ASP A 105 0.74 13.35 -15.29
N VAL A 106 0.60 12.02 -15.20
CA VAL A 106 1.41 11.08 -16.01
C VAL A 106 0.54 10.19 -16.87
N GLU A 107 0.34 10.61 -18.13
CA GLU A 107 -0.12 9.71 -19.18
C GLU A 107 0.90 8.58 -19.39
N SER A 108 0.39 7.35 -19.51
CA SER A 108 1.06 6.17 -20.07
C SER A 108 2.16 5.50 -19.24
N THR A 109 1.76 4.58 -18.35
CA THR A 109 2.11 3.15 -18.35
C THR A 109 1.44 2.46 -17.16
N LEU A 110 0.78 1.31 -17.38
CA LEU A 110 0.13 0.48 -16.35
C LEU A 110 1.21 -0.13 -15.44
N HIS A 111 1.56 0.55 -14.35
CA HIS A 111 2.60 0.14 -13.39
C HIS A 111 1.98 0.20 -11.99
N SER A 112 2.16 -0.86 -11.18
CA SER A 112 1.81 -0.84 -9.73
C SER A 112 2.34 0.46 -9.12
N TRP A 113 1.69 0.97 -8.07
CA TRP A 113 2.06 2.28 -7.55
C TRP A 113 3.56 2.40 -7.29
N SER A 114 4.14 3.50 -7.74
CA SER A 114 5.57 3.73 -7.64
C SER A 114 5.91 4.24 -6.25
N LEU A 115 7.20 4.24 -5.90
CA LEU A 115 7.64 4.75 -4.59
C LEU A 115 7.16 6.18 -4.32
N ASP A 116 6.85 6.98 -5.35
CA ASP A 116 6.32 8.35 -5.21
C ASP A 116 5.02 8.46 -4.40
N ALA A 117 4.16 7.44 -4.41
CA ALA A 117 2.91 7.48 -3.65
C ALA A 117 3.13 7.54 -2.13
N LEU A 118 4.33 7.20 -1.64
CA LEU A 118 4.70 7.37 -0.23
C LEU A 118 4.56 8.83 0.23
N GLU A 119 4.83 9.81 -0.63
CA GLU A 119 4.64 11.23 -0.30
C GLU A 119 3.15 11.57 -0.12
N CYS A 120 2.29 11.03 -0.96
CA CYS A 120 0.84 11.19 -0.83
C CYS A 120 0.35 10.63 0.50
N PHE A 121 0.78 9.42 0.87
CA PHE A 121 0.44 8.83 2.16
C PHE A 121 0.99 9.64 3.33
N ALA A 122 2.23 10.12 3.25
CA ALA A 122 2.84 10.92 4.31
C ALA A 122 2.07 12.24 4.53
N THR A 123 1.49 12.79 3.47
CA THR A 123 0.71 14.03 3.52
C THR A 123 -0.70 13.82 4.07
N HIS A 124 -1.38 12.77 3.62
CA HIS A 124 -2.82 12.64 3.81
C HIS A 124 -3.25 11.57 4.80
N LEU A 125 -2.39 10.60 5.10
CA LEU A 125 -2.59 9.52 6.06
C LEU A 125 -1.61 9.68 7.22
N PRO A 126 -1.77 10.74 8.04
CA PRO A 126 -0.79 11.05 9.07
C PRO A 126 -0.75 10.00 10.18
N MET A 127 -1.73 9.09 10.29
CA MET A 127 -1.73 8.04 11.31
C MET A 127 -1.22 6.69 10.78
N LEU A 128 -0.79 6.61 9.51
CA LEU A 128 -0.43 5.35 8.87
C LEU A 128 0.85 4.75 9.49
N GLU A 129 0.71 3.61 10.16
CA GLU A 129 1.78 2.85 10.80
C GLU A 129 2.15 1.60 10.00
N GLN A 130 1.26 1.07 9.17
CA GLN A 130 1.51 -0.10 8.35
C GLN A 130 0.95 0.05 6.95
N LEU A 131 1.80 -0.24 5.96
CA LEU A 131 1.44 -0.24 4.55
C LEU A 131 1.94 -1.55 3.92
N THR A 132 0.99 -2.38 3.50
CA THR A 132 1.30 -3.66 2.85
C THR A 132 0.86 -3.67 1.41
N THR A 133 1.76 -4.11 0.52
CA THR A 133 1.51 -3.96 -0.90
C THR A 133 2.44 -4.73 -1.85
N GLU A 134 2.06 -4.75 -3.12
CA GLU A 134 2.92 -5.10 -4.26
C GLU A 134 3.40 -3.81 -4.94
N ASN A 135 4.64 -3.37 -4.65
CA ASN A 135 5.20 -2.15 -5.26
C ASN A 135 5.65 -2.43 -6.71
N ASP A 136 5.29 -1.57 -7.67
CA ASP A 136 6.13 -1.47 -8.88
C ASP A 136 7.38 -0.71 -8.50
N THR A 137 8.47 -1.44 -8.50
CA THR A 137 9.78 -0.87 -8.24
C THR A 137 10.59 -0.69 -9.51
N SER A 138 9.97 -0.83 -10.69
CA SER A 138 10.63 -0.59 -11.97
C SER A 138 11.01 0.88 -12.17
N THR A 139 10.32 1.81 -11.48
CA THR A 139 10.58 3.24 -11.53
C THR A 139 10.88 3.77 -10.12
N VAL A 140 12.14 4.10 -9.86
CA VAL A 140 12.50 4.87 -8.66
C VAL A 140 12.42 6.36 -9.01
N PRO A 141 11.71 7.19 -8.23
CA PRO A 141 11.62 8.62 -8.49
C PRO A 141 13.00 9.26 -8.58
N THR A 142 13.15 10.21 -9.50
CA THR A 142 14.34 11.08 -9.51
C THR A 142 14.45 11.77 -8.16
N LEU A 143 15.66 11.77 -7.57
CA LEU A 143 15.96 12.37 -6.26
C LEU A 143 15.79 13.90 -6.31
N GLY A 144 14.55 14.38 -6.28
CA GLY A 144 14.19 15.73 -5.88
C GLY A 144 14.03 15.80 -4.36
N VAL A 145 13.78 17.01 -3.83
CA VAL A 145 13.34 17.15 -2.43
C VAL A 145 11.91 16.64 -2.35
N PRO A 146 11.61 15.59 -1.55
CA PRO A 146 10.24 15.11 -1.42
C PRO A 146 9.34 16.23 -0.87
N LEU A 147 8.14 16.34 -1.41
CA LEU A 147 7.18 17.39 -1.06
C LEU A 147 6.64 17.21 0.37
N ALA A 148 6.66 15.97 0.86
CA ALA A 148 6.17 15.60 2.18
C ALA A 148 7.09 14.62 2.90
N ARG A 149 7.10 14.75 4.23
CA ARG A 149 7.88 13.90 5.14
C ARG A 149 7.07 13.58 6.38
N SER A 150 6.95 12.29 6.71
CA SER A 150 6.33 11.83 7.94
C SER A 150 7.39 11.30 8.90
N LEU A 151 7.33 11.72 10.16
CA LEU A 151 8.21 11.21 11.23
C LEU A 151 7.63 10.00 11.95
N ILE A 152 6.40 9.61 11.61
CA ILE A 152 5.73 8.49 12.26
C ILE A 152 6.40 7.20 11.77
N PRO A 153 6.77 6.29 12.68
CA PRO A 153 7.29 4.99 12.29
C PRO A 153 6.27 4.25 11.42
N ILE A 154 6.72 3.78 10.26
CA ILE A 154 5.89 3.00 9.34
C ILE A 154 6.55 1.67 9.02
N SER A 155 5.77 0.60 9.02
CA SER A 155 6.15 -0.72 8.52
C SER A 155 5.72 -0.84 7.06
N LEU A 156 6.69 -0.82 6.15
CA LEU A 156 6.48 -1.06 4.73
C LEU A 156 6.65 -2.55 4.47
N ILE A 157 5.54 -3.25 4.28
CA ILE A 157 5.51 -4.68 3.95
C ILE A 157 5.38 -4.79 2.43
N VAL A 158 6.46 -5.15 1.77
CA VAL A 158 6.50 -5.23 0.31
C VAL A 158 6.48 -6.69 -0.12
N ALA A 159 5.58 -7.04 -1.04
CA ALA A 159 5.55 -8.34 -1.71
C ALA A 159 6.72 -8.47 -2.72
N SER A 160 6.75 -9.55 -3.50
CA SER A 160 7.71 -9.73 -4.60
C SER A 160 7.85 -8.46 -5.43
N SER A 161 9.00 -7.80 -5.31
CA SER A 161 9.30 -6.59 -6.07
C SER A 161 10.48 -6.88 -6.99
N PRO A 162 10.37 -6.57 -8.30
CA PRO A 162 11.47 -6.76 -9.25
C PRO A 162 12.49 -5.61 -9.19
N LEU A 163 12.71 -4.97 -8.02
CA LEU A 163 13.65 -3.86 -7.91
C LEU A 163 15.06 -4.34 -8.26
N ARG A 164 15.59 -3.84 -9.36
CA ARG A 164 16.96 -4.17 -9.78
C ARG A 164 17.98 -3.60 -8.80
N GLU A 165 19.10 -4.31 -8.64
CA GLU A 165 20.17 -3.95 -7.69
C GLU A 165 20.66 -2.51 -7.84
N GLU A 166 20.78 -2.03 -9.07
CA GLU A 166 21.15 -0.65 -9.42
C GLU A 166 20.22 0.43 -8.82
N HIS A 167 18.99 0.05 -8.46
CA HIS A 167 17.98 0.95 -7.91
C HIS A 167 17.80 0.85 -6.39
N TRP A 168 18.43 -0.13 -5.72
CA TRP A 168 18.24 -0.34 -4.28
C TRP A 168 18.64 0.86 -3.43
N TRP A 169 19.78 1.47 -3.75
CA TRP A 169 20.25 2.67 -3.05
C TRP A 169 19.31 3.86 -3.25
N HIS A 170 18.81 4.06 -4.47
CA HIS A 170 17.89 5.14 -4.78
C HIS A 170 16.56 4.96 -4.03
N ALA A 171 16.02 3.74 -4.01
CA ALA A 171 14.81 3.42 -3.24
C ALA A 171 15.00 3.67 -1.74
N ALA A 172 16.10 3.18 -1.16
CA ALA A 172 16.42 3.41 0.24
C ALA A 172 16.56 4.89 0.58
N THR A 173 17.25 5.64 -0.29
CA THR A 173 17.42 7.09 -0.13
C THR A 173 16.06 7.76 -0.16
N TYR A 174 15.23 7.50 -1.18
CA TYR A 174 13.91 8.07 -1.31
C TYR A 174 13.02 7.77 -0.08
N ILE A 175 12.91 6.51 0.33
CA ILE A 175 12.14 6.10 1.51
C ILE A 175 12.65 6.81 2.76
N SER A 176 13.97 6.91 2.96
CA SER A 176 14.54 7.58 4.13
C SER A 176 14.27 9.09 4.19
N HIS A 177 14.03 9.72 3.03
CA HIS A 177 13.64 11.13 2.98
C HIS A 177 12.17 11.33 3.34
N VAL A 178 11.27 10.48 2.82
CA VAL A 178 9.83 10.57 3.06
C VAL A 178 9.44 10.03 4.45
N TYR A 179 9.97 8.86 4.82
CA TYR A 179 9.75 8.16 6.07
C TYR A 179 11.09 7.77 6.72
N PRO A 180 11.79 8.70 7.38
CA PRO A 180 13.06 8.43 8.05
C PRO A 180 12.97 7.27 9.06
N ASN A 181 11.81 7.06 9.69
CA ASN A 181 11.60 6.01 10.68
C ASN A 181 11.01 4.71 10.10
N ALA A 182 11.00 4.56 8.78
CA ALA A 182 10.49 3.36 8.14
C ALA A 182 11.31 2.10 8.49
N SER A 183 10.61 0.96 8.52
CA SER A 183 11.19 -0.37 8.40
C SER A 183 10.60 -1.09 7.22
N CYS A 184 11.43 -1.77 6.43
CA CYS A 184 10.95 -2.58 5.30
C CYS A 184 11.05 -4.08 5.62
N THR A 185 9.97 -4.81 5.37
CA THR A 185 9.90 -6.28 5.50
C THR A 185 9.28 -6.90 4.26
N LEU A 186 9.63 -8.16 3.98
CA LEU A 186 9.05 -8.91 2.87
C LEU A 186 7.73 -9.57 3.32
N SER A 187 6.70 -9.58 2.47
CA SER A 187 5.51 -10.41 2.71
C SER A 187 5.86 -11.90 2.60
N TYR A 188 5.39 -12.72 3.54
CA TYR A 188 5.72 -14.15 3.64
C TYR A 188 4.99 -15.04 2.62
N SER A 189 3.98 -14.53 1.91
CA SER A 189 3.23 -15.31 0.90
C SER A 189 4.10 -15.79 -0.28
N ASP A 190 5.28 -15.20 -0.49
CA ASP A 190 6.26 -15.63 -1.51
C ASP A 190 7.24 -16.73 -1.04
N VAL A 191 7.18 -17.15 0.22
CA VAL A 191 8.18 -18.04 0.82
C VAL A 191 7.81 -19.52 0.68
N ASP A 192 6.55 -19.86 0.40
CA ASP A 192 6.06 -21.25 0.44
C ASP A 192 6.12 -22.04 -0.88
N SER A 193 6.69 -21.47 -1.95
CA SER A 193 6.75 -22.16 -3.26
C SER A 193 8.15 -22.64 -3.67
N LYS A 194 9.05 -22.95 -2.72
CA LYS A 194 10.20 -23.83 -3.00
C LYS A 194 10.69 -24.53 -1.74
N GLY A 195 10.56 -25.85 -1.77
CA GLY A 195 10.72 -26.72 -0.63
C GLY A 195 12.11 -26.75 -0.02
N LYS A 196 12.13 -27.22 1.22
CA LYS A 196 13.13 -28.09 1.84
C LYS A 196 14.44 -28.23 1.05
N ASP A 197 15.28 -27.21 1.11
CA ASP A 197 16.73 -27.35 1.06
C ASP A 197 17.28 -26.23 1.94
N GLU A 198 17.63 -26.63 3.15
CA GLU A 198 18.39 -25.86 4.12
C GLU A 198 19.81 -25.67 3.56
N ASP A 199 20.02 -24.66 2.71
CA ASP A 199 21.30 -23.94 2.53
C ASP A 199 21.15 -22.76 1.55
N GLU A 200 21.03 -21.57 2.16
CA GLU A 200 21.60 -20.28 1.72
C GLU A 200 21.66 -19.93 0.22
N ARG A 201 20.51 -19.82 -0.43
CA ARG A 201 20.34 -18.80 -1.47
C ARG A 201 19.09 -17.99 -1.17
N LEU A 202 19.24 -16.95 -0.35
CA LEU A 202 18.25 -15.88 -0.27
C LEU A 202 17.88 -15.52 -1.72
N ASN A 203 16.59 -15.58 -2.05
CA ASN A 203 16.16 -15.14 -3.37
C ASN A 203 16.52 -13.65 -3.52
N SER A 204 16.75 -13.19 -4.75
CA SER A 204 17.21 -11.81 -5.03
C SER A 204 16.33 -10.75 -4.36
N ASN A 205 15.04 -11.04 -4.20
CA ASN A 205 14.04 -10.15 -3.59
C ASN A 205 14.25 -9.99 -2.07
N GLN A 206 14.55 -11.09 -1.36
CA GLN A 206 14.89 -11.05 0.07
C GLN A 206 16.20 -10.28 0.32
N LEU A 207 17.18 -10.41 -0.58
CA LEU A 207 18.43 -9.65 -0.49
C LEU A 207 18.19 -8.15 -0.71
N CYS A 208 17.39 -7.79 -1.72
CA CYS A 208 17.01 -6.42 -2.04
C CYS A 208 16.45 -5.68 -0.82
N TRP A 209 15.37 -6.17 -0.22
CA TRP A 209 14.70 -5.44 0.86
C TRP A 209 15.48 -5.43 2.16
N ARG A 210 16.33 -6.44 2.40
CA ARG A 210 17.31 -6.40 3.50
C ARG A 210 18.33 -5.29 3.28
N TYR A 211 18.83 -5.10 2.06
CA TYR A 211 19.74 -4.01 1.74
C TYR A 211 19.06 -2.66 1.91
N VAL A 212 17.86 -2.49 1.33
CA VAL A 212 17.07 -1.24 1.44
C VAL A 212 16.83 -0.89 2.91
N ASN A 213 16.36 -1.84 3.73
CA ASN A 213 16.11 -1.62 5.15
C ASN A 213 17.38 -1.23 5.93
N ARG A 214 18.53 -1.86 5.62
CA ARG A 214 19.83 -1.51 6.20
C ARG A 214 20.28 -0.11 5.79
N ALA A 215 20.09 0.27 4.53
CA ALA A 215 20.45 1.59 4.04
C ALA A 215 19.57 2.69 4.68
N ILE A 216 18.27 2.44 4.85
CA ILE A 216 17.36 3.33 5.62
C ILE A 216 17.82 3.43 7.09
N ALA A 217 18.22 2.32 7.71
CA ALA A 217 18.78 2.32 9.06
C ALA A 217 20.06 3.15 9.18
N ALA A 218 20.97 3.04 8.21
CA ALA A 218 22.20 3.83 8.19
C ALA A 218 21.93 5.33 7.96
N ALA A 219 20.95 5.68 7.13
CA ALA A 219 20.55 7.07 6.91
C ALA A 219 20.06 7.72 8.21
N ARG A 220 19.30 6.99 9.04
CA ARG A 220 18.88 7.45 10.39
C ARG A 220 20.05 7.77 11.29
N THR A 221 21.04 6.88 11.35
CA THR A 221 22.18 7.05 12.27
C THR A 221 23.09 8.21 11.85
N ASN A 222 23.22 8.48 10.55
CA ASN A 222 24.09 9.56 10.06
C ASN A 222 23.48 10.96 10.27
N GLN A 223 22.14 11.10 10.26
CA GLN A 223 21.48 12.38 10.58
C GLN A 223 21.73 12.86 12.03
N GLY A 224 22.08 11.95 12.94
CA GLY A 224 22.42 12.30 14.32
C GLY A 224 23.85 12.82 14.53
N VAL A 225 24.74 12.70 13.54
CA VAL A 225 26.17 13.05 13.68
C VAL A 225 26.47 14.48 13.22
N GLU A 226 25.62 15.08 12.39
CA GLU A 226 25.81 16.46 11.89
C GLU A 226 25.18 17.55 12.78
N SER A 227 24.66 17.19 13.96
CA SER A 227 24.06 18.14 14.92
C SER A 227 24.86 18.33 16.21
N GLY A 228 26.14 17.94 16.23
CA GLY A 228 27.05 18.03 17.38
C GLY A 228 28.06 19.16 17.30
#